data_AF-R4JQY5-F1
#
_entry.id   AF-R4JQY5-F1
#
_cell.length_a   1.000
_cell.length_b   1.000
_cell.length_c   1.000
_cell.angle_alpha   90.00
_cell.angle_beta   90.00
_cell.angle_gamma   90.00
#
_symmetry.space_group_name_H-M   'P 1'
#
loop_
_entity.id
_entity.type
_entity.pdbx_description
1 polymer ?
#
loop_
_entity_poly.entity_id
_entity_poly.type
_entity_poly.pdbx_seq_one_letter_code
_entity_poly.pdbx_strand_id
1 'polypeptide(L)'
;MRLLCILLPLVGLISADPTVYFKEEFNDGDAWKERWVESTKGDNLGKFVLSAGKFYGDEEKSKGLQTSEDARFYGISAKFEPFSNEGKTLVVQFTVKHEQNIDCGGGYLKLFDCSLDQTQMHGESPYLIMFGPDICGPGTKKVHVIFNYKGKNHLINKEIRCKDDVFTHLYTLIVKPDNTYQVKIDNEVVEKGELEKDWSFLPPKKIKDPEAKKPEDWDDRAKIDDPDDKKPEDWDKPEYIPDPDATKPEDWDDDMDGEWEPPQINNPEYKGEWKPKQIDNPAYKGAWVHPEIDNPEYTADPNLYHYKEICKVGFDLWQVKSGTIFDN
;
A
#
# COMPACT_ATOMS: atom_id res chain seq x y z
N MET A 1 -6.19 -6.50 -74.07
CA MET A 1 -6.48 -6.21 -72.65
C MET A 1 -5.49 -6.99 -71.81
N ARG A 2 -4.52 -6.33 -71.15
CA ARG A 2 -3.49 -6.98 -70.32
C ARG A 2 -4.13 -7.40 -68.99
N LEU A 3 -4.11 -8.70 -68.69
CA LEU A 3 -4.54 -9.24 -67.40
C LEU A 3 -3.46 -8.90 -66.36
N LEU A 4 -3.80 -8.05 -65.40
CA LEU A 4 -2.94 -7.72 -64.27
C LEU A 4 -3.21 -8.76 -63.15
N CYS A 5 -2.33 -9.75 -63.01
CA CYS A 5 -2.39 -10.68 -61.87
C CYS A 5 -1.89 -9.94 -60.62
N ILE A 6 -2.81 -9.54 -59.74
CA ILE A 6 -2.50 -9.03 -58.40
C ILE A 6 -2.26 -10.24 -57.49
N LEU A 7 -0.99 -10.53 -57.22
CA LEU A 7 -0.58 -11.44 -56.14
C LEU A 7 -0.73 -10.69 -54.82
N LEU A 8 -1.78 -11.00 -54.04
CA LEU A 8 -1.87 -10.61 -52.64
C LEU A 8 -0.87 -11.46 -51.82
N PRO A 9 0.02 -10.86 -51.02
CA PRO A 9 0.82 -11.61 -50.08
C PRO A 9 -0.09 -12.09 -48.94
N LEU A 10 -0.23 -13.41 -48.82
CA LEU A 10 -0.83 -14.05 -47.66
C LEU A 10 0.12 -13.81 -46.47
N VAL A 11 -0.17 -12.80 -45.65
CA VAL A 11 0.52 -12.61 -44.37
C VAL A 11 0.07 -13.74 -43.46
N GLY A 12 0.89 -14.77 -43.34
CA GLY A 12 0.68 -15.86 -42.39
C GLY A 12 0.72 -15.29 -40.97
N LEU A 13 -0.43 -15.30 -40.30
CA LEU A 13 -0.51 -15.11 -38.85
C LEU A 13 0.21 -16.29 -38.21
N ILE A 14 1.43 -16.05 -37.73
CA ILE A 14 2.12 -16.99 -36.84
C ILE A 14 1.33 -17.00 -35.53
N SER A 15 0.48 -18.01 -35.35
CA SER A 15 -0.08 -18.33 -34.05
C SER A 15 1.05 -18.93 -33.23
N ALA A 16 1.72 -18.13 -32.40
CA ALA A 16 2.65 -18.65 -31.40
C ALA A 16 1.82 -19.24 -30.25
N ASP A 17 1.90 -20.55 -30.05
CA ASP A 17 1.30 -21.20 -28.89
C ASP A 17 1.91 -20.63 -27.59
N PRO A 18 1.11 -20.46 -26.52
CA PRO A 18 1.62 -19.93 -25.26
C PRO A 18 2.61 -20.92 -24.65
N THR A 19 3.80 -20.42 -24.28
CA THR A 19 4.79 -21.24 -23.56
C THR A 19 4.34 -21.41 -22.10
N VAL A 20 4.19 -22.66 -21.66
CA VAL A 20 3.86 -23.00 -20.27
C VAL A 20 5.15 -23.40 -19.56
N TYR A 21 5.55 -22.61 -18.57
CA TYR A 21 6.78 -22.85 -17.81
C TYR A 21 6.58 -23.79 -16.62
N PHE A 22 5.43 -23.68 -15.96
CA PHE A 22 5.01 -24.53 -14.85
C PHE A 22 3.49 -24.64 -14.86
N LYS A 23 2.98 -25.83 -14.52
CA LYS A 23 1.56 -26.12 -14.38
C LYS A 23 1.39 -27.26 -13.38
N GLU A 24 0.50 -27.09 -12.40
CA GLU A 24 0.25 -28.10 -11.38
C GLU A 24 -1.25 -28.15 -11.04
N GLU A 25 -1.90 -29.25 -11.43
CA GLU A 25 -3.34 -29.44 -11.27
C GLU A 25 -3.68 -30.53 -10.23
N PHE A 26 -2.65 -31.17 -9.64
CA PHE A 26 -2.79 -32.25 -8.66
C PHE A 26 -3.79 -33.37 -9.01
N ASN A 27 -3.99 -33.62 -10.31
CA ASN A 27 -4.99 -34.55 -10.86
C ASN A 27 -4.46 -35.99 -11.03
N ASP A 28 -3.23 -36.25 -10.59
CA ASP A 28 -2.50 -37.52 -10.76
C ASP A 28 -2.21 -38.22 -9.44
N GLY A 29 -3.07 -38.01 -8.44
CA GLY A 29 -3.01 -38.73 -7.16
C GLY A 29 -1.80 -38.31 -6.34
N ASP A 30 -0.96 -39.26 -5.93
CA ASP A 30 0.19 -38.99 -5.05
C ASP A 30 1.46 -38.52 -5.80
N ALA A 31 1.43 -38.43 -7.13
CA ALA A 31 2.61 -38.09 -7.93
C ALA A 31 3.14 -36.66 -7.68
N TRP A 32 2.33 -35.76 -7.13
CA TRP A 32 2.77 -34.43 -6.68
C TRP A 32 3.91 -34.50 -5.65
N LYS A 33 3.99 -35.57 -4.84
CA LYS A 33 5.06 -35.77 -3.85
C LYS A 33 6.43 -35.94 -4.48
N GLU A 34 6.51 -36.29 -5.76
CA GLU A 34 7.78 -36.34 -6.51
C GLU A 34 8.16 -34.97 -7.09
N ARG A 35 7.18 -34.08 -7.30
CA ARG A 35 7.37 -32.73 -7.86
C ARG A 35 7.64 -31.68 -6.79
N TRP A 36 7.02 -31.84 -5.62
CA TRP A 36 7.09 -30.91 -4.51
C TRP A 36 8.02 -31.42 -3.41
N VAL A 37 8.87 -30.52 -2.91
CA VAL A 37 9.85 -30.79 -1.86
C VAL A 37 9.49 -29.95 -0.63
N GLU A 38 9.21 -30.63 0.48
CA GLU A 38 9.00 -29.98 1.77
C GLU A 38 10.34 -29.48 2.34
N SER A 39 10.31 -28.28 2.93
CA SER A 39 11.45 -27.76 3.65
C SER A 39 11.67 -28.55 4.95
N THR A 40 12.91 -28.61 5.37
CA THR A 40 13.35 -29.16 6.67
C THR A 40 13.91 -28.07 7.58
N LYS A 41 13.88 -26.81 7.14
CA LYS A 41 14.39 -25.65 7.88
C LYS A 41 13.30 -25.08 8.79
N GLY A 42 13.31 -25.52 10.04
CA GLY A 42 12.43 -25.02 11.09
C GLY A 42 11.90 -26.18 11.93
N ASP A 43 11.59 -25.89 13.19
CA ASP A 43 11.00 -26.89 14.07
C ASP A 43 9.49 -26.95 13.87
N ASN A 44 8.94 -28.16 13.75
CA ASN A 44 7.51 -28.41 13.62
C ASN A 44 6.86 -27.65 12.44
N LEU A 45 7.38 -27.82 11.23
CA LEU A 45 6.66 -27.39 10.02
C LEU A 45 5.36 -28.18 9.87
N GLY A 46 4.31 -27.50 9.44
CA GLY A 46 3.01 -28.09 9.17
C GLY A 46 3.03 -28.89 7.87
N LYS A 47 2.21 -29.94 7.81
CA LYS A 47 2.14 -30.84 6.66
C LYS A 47 1.11 -30.40 5.63
N PHE A 48 1.45 -30.54 4.36
CA PHE A 48 0.47 -30.44 3.28
C PHE A 48 -0.18 -31.80 3.03
N VAL A 49 -1.48 -31.78 2.74
CA VAL A 49 -2.25 -32.96 2.34
C VAL A 49 -3.01 -32.65 1.06
N LEU A 50 -3.18 -33.65 0.21
CA LEU A 50 -4.01 -33.50 -0.98
C LEU A 50 -5.47 -33.66 -0.61
N SER A 51 -6.30 -32.67 -0.91
CA SER A 51 -7.70 -32.64 -0.50
C SER A 51 -8.53 -31.69 -1.35
N ALA A 52 -9.80 -32.04 -1.59
CA ALA A 52 -10.78 -31.14 -2.20
C ALA A 52 -11.54 -30.28 -1.17
N GLY A 53 -11.28 -30.50 0.12
CA GLY A 53 -11.99 -29.86 1.21
C GLY A 53 -13.37 -30.46 1.48
N LYS A 54 -14.18 -29.78 2.29
CA LYS A 54 -15.52 -30.25 2.72
C LYS A 54 -16.61 -30.04 1.66
N PHE A 55 -16.40 -29.10 0.76
CA PHE A 55 -17.32 -28.80 -0.33
C PHE A 55 -16.54 -28.35 -1.55
N TYR A 56 -16.98 -28.74 -2.74
CA TYR A 56 -16.24 -28.53 -3.98
C TYR A 56 -17.19 -28.51 -5.17
N GLY A 57 -16.71 -28.01 -6.31
CA GLY A 57 -17.44 -28.09 -7.57
C GLY A 57 -17.39 -29.50 -8.17
N ASP A 58 -16.19 -30.08 -8.19
CA ASP A 58 -15.90 -31.44 -8.65
C ASP A 58 -14.82 -32.05 -7.74
N GLU A 59 -15.06 -33.23 -7.19
CA GLU A 59 -14.18 -33.83 -6.17
C GLU A 59 -12.76 -34.08 -6.67
N GLU A 60 -12.59 -34.50 -7.92
CA GLU A 60 -11.27 -34.85 -8.45
C GLU A 60 -10.53 -33.60 -8.95
N LYS A 61 -11.25 -32.68 -9.61
CA LYS A 61 -10.65 -31.45 -10.15
C LYS A 61 -10.41 -30.36 -9.12
N SER A 62 -10.98 -30.48 -7.92
CA SER A 62 -10.79 -29.49 -6.85
C SER A 62 -9.75 -29.94 -5.82
N LYS A 63 -9.08 -31.09 -6.05
CA LYS A 63 -7.99 -31.53 -5.18
C LYS A 63 -6.81 -30.59 -5.34
N GLY A 64 -6.38 -30.01 -4.23
CA GLY A 64 -5.18 -29.19 -4.18
C GLY A 64 -4.39 -29.43 -2.89
N LEU A 65 -3.27 -28.70 -2.75
CA LEU A 65 -2.46 -28.75 -1.54
C LEU A 65 -3.17 -28.02 -0.40
N GLN A 66 -3.60 -28.76 0.61
CA GLN A 66 -4.27 -28.24 1.78
C GLN A 66 -3.31 -28.17 2.99
N THR A 67 -3.32 -27.05 3.71
CA THR A 67 -2.67 -26.97 5.04
C THR A 67 -3.46 -27.79 6.06
N SER A 68 -2.81 -28.64 6.85
CA SER A 68 -3.50 -29.65 7.70
C SER A 68 -3.41 -29.47 9.22
N GLU A 69 -2.51 -28.61 9.69
CA GLU A 69 -2.20 -28.39 11.10
C GLU A 69 -2.26 -26.90 11.50
N ASP A 70 -3.01 -26.60 12.56
CA ASP A 70 -3.17 -25.24 13.08
C ASP A 70 -1.88 -24.69 13.73
N ALA A 71 -1.70 -23.38 13.69
CA ALA A 71 -0.58 -22.64 14.29
C ALA A 71 0.79 -23.18 13.87
N ARG A 72 0.98 -23.33 12.56
CA ARG A 72 2.20 -23.88 11.95
C ARG A 72 2.72 -22.97 10.85
N PHE A 73 4.05 -22.97 10.73
CA PHE A 73 4.72 -22.54 9.51
C PHE A 73 4.69 -23.68 8.51
N TYR A 74 4.50 -23.36 7.24
CA TYR A 74 4.46 -24.29 6.13
C TYR A 74 5.57 -23.91 5.16
N GLY A 75 6.26 -24.90 4.59
CA GLY A 75 7.33 -24.69 3.63
C GLY A 75 7.36 -25.83 2.62
N ILE A 76 6.92 -25.58 1.40
CA ILE A 76 7.00 -26.54 0.29
C ILE A 76 7.30 -25.82 -1.02
N SER A 77 8.08 -26.44 -1.91
CA SER A 77 8.43 -25.84 -3.20
C SER A 77 8.49 -26.86 -4.32
N ALA A 78 8.20 -26.43 -5.55
CA ALA A 78 8.36 -27.21 -6.77
C ALA A 78 9.39 -26.53 -7.68
N LYS A 79 10.23 -27.35 -8.32
CA LYS A 79 11.20 -26.90 -9.34
C LYS A 79 10.62 -27.10 -10.74
N PHE A 80 11.04 -26.26 -11.67
CA PHE A 80 10.70 -26.37 -13.08
C PHE A 80 11.90 -25.94 -13.95
N GLU A 81 11.74 -26.07 -15.27
CA GLU A 81 12.78 -25.67 -16.21
C GLU A 81 13.11 -24.18 -16.08
N PRO A 82 14.38 -23.81 -15.84
CA PRO A 82 14.80 -22.43 -15.68
C PRO A 82 14.38 -21.57 -16.87
N PHE A 83 13.84 -20.39 -16.62
CA PHE A 83 13.54 -19.42 -17.68
C PHE A 83 13.78 -17.97 -17.24
N SER A 84 13.92 -17.08 -18.23
CA SER A 84 13.91 -15.64 -18.04
C SER A 84 12.65 -15.04 -18.66
N ASN A 85 12.15 -13.96 -18.07
CA ASN A 85 11.09 -13.16 -18.66
C ASN A 85 11.62 -11.99 -19.51
N GLU A 86 12.92 -11.94 -19.85
CA GLU A 86 13.49 -10.90 -20.72
C GLU A 86 12.68 -10.75 -22.03
N GLY A 87 12.18 -9.54 -22.28
CA GLY A 87 11.38 -9.23 -23.47
C GLY A 87 10.01 -9.94 -23.53
N LYS A 88 9.58 -10.65 -22.48
CA LYS A 88 8.34 -11.44 -22.44
C LYS A 88 7.46 -11.06 -21.26
N THR A 89 6.15 -11.23 -21.43
CA THR A 89 5.19 -11.08 -20.32
C THR A 89 5.30 -12.28 -19.38
N LEU A 90 5.48 -12.03 -18.09
CA LEU A 90 5.37 -13.03 -17.03
C LEU A 90 3.92 -13.06 -16.54
N VAL A 91 3.32 -14.25 -16.48
CA VAL A 91 2.00 -14.47 -15.90
C VAL A 91 2.14 -15.51 -14.80
N VAL A 92 1.67 -15.17 -13.62
CA VAL A 92 1.63 -16.05 -12.45
C VAL A 92 0.19 -16.13 -12.01
N GLN A 93 -0.36 -17.34 -11.98
CA GLN A 93 -1.74 -17.57 -11.62
C GLN A 93 -1.83 -18.78 -10.72
N PHE A 94 -2.73 -18.71 -9.74
CA PHE A 94 -3.08 -19.82 -8.87
C PHE A 94 -4.43 -19.53 -8.21
N THR A 95 -5.02 -20.55 -7.61
CA THR A 95 -6.22 -20.42 -6.79
C THR A 95 -5.93 -20.68 -5.33
N VAL A 96 -6.70 -20.00 -4.48
CA VAL A 96 -6.67 -20.14 -3.03
C VAL A 96 -8.10 -20.26 -2.55
N LYS A 97 -8.35 -21.23 -1.67
CA LYS A 97 -9.62 -21.41 -0.98
C LYS A 97 -9.41 -21.46 0.52
N HIS A 98 -10.01 -20.52 1.25
CA HIS A 98 -9.95 -20.48 2.72
C HIS A 98 -11.23 -21.07 3.34
N GLU A 99 -11.50 -22.35 3.10
CA GLU A 99 -12.77 -22.97 3.54
C GLU A 99 -12.97 -22.98 5.06
N GLN A 100 -11.87 -22.88 5.81
CA GLN A 100 -11.87 -22.94 7.26
C GLN A 100 -12.35 -21.65 7.92
N ASN A 101 -12.67 -20.59 7.17
CA ASN A 101 -12.80 -19.21 7.68
C ASN A 101 -11.50 -18.78 8.38
N ILE A 102 -10.47 -18.51 7.58
CA ILE A 102 -9.16 -18.12 8.10
C ILE A 102 -9.25 -16.76 8.82
N ASP A 103 -8.63 -16.69 10.00
CA ASP A 103 -8.56 -15.49 10.83
C ASP A 103 -7.20 -14.79 10.70
N CYS A 104 -6.11 -15.55 10.71
CA CYS A 104 -4.78 -15.08 10.41
C CYS A 104 -3.94 -16.15 9.71
N GLY A 105 -3.53 -15.88 8.49
CA GLY A 105 -2.55 -16.64 7.74
C GLY A 105 -2.35 -16.15 6.30
N GLY A 106 -1.20 -16.50 5.74
CA GLY A 106 -0.85 -16.19 4.37
C GLY A 106 -1.46 -17.17 3.38
N GLY A 107 -1.77 -16.68 2.19
CA GLY A 107 -2.21 -17.45 1.03
C GLY A 107 -1.44 -17.09 -0.24
N TYR A 108 -0.21 -16.61 -0.10
CA TYR A 108 0.65 -16.19 -1.21
C TYR A 108 1.64 -17.27 -1.64
N LEU A 109 2.10 -17.19 -2.87
CA LEU A 109 3.25 -17.95 -3.35
C LEU A 109 4.49 -17.06 -3.44
N LYS A 110 5.65 -17.70 -3.49
CA LYS A 110 6.94 -17.08 -3.79
C LYS A 110 7.54 -17.72 -5.05
N LEU A 111 8.09 -16.90 -5.92
CA LEU A 111 8.95 -17.33 -7.03
C LEU A 111 10.41 -17.16 -6.62
N PHE A 112 11.23 -18.15 -6.94
CA PHE A 112 12.63 -18.20 -6.55
C PHE A 112 13.53 -18.43 -7.76
N ASP A 113 14.78 -18.01 -7.61
CA ASP A 113 15.85 -18.31 -8.56
C ASP A 113 16.34 -19.76 -8.43
N CYS A 114 17.37 -20.08 -9.21
CA CYS A 114 17.92 -21.42 -9.29
C CYS A 114 18.81 -21.75 -8.07
N SER A 115 19.25 -20.74 -7.32
CA SER A 115 20.12 -20.88 -6.15
C SER A 115 19.41 -21.39 -4.89
N LEU A 116 18.08 -21.27 -4.81
CA LEU A 116 17.31 -21.76 -3.66
C LEU A 116 17.54 -23.27 -3.43
N ASP A 117 17.99 -23.64 -2.24
CA ASP A 117 17.90 -25.01 -1.73
C ASP A 117 16.49 -25.26 -1.17
N GLN A 118 15.72 -26.09 -1.86
CA GLN A 118 14.32 -26.40 -1.50
C GLN A 118 14.20 -27.00 -0.10
N THR A 119 15.18 -27.78 0.34
CA THR A 119 15.17 -28.42 1.66
C THR A 119 15.45 -27.43 2.78
N GLN A 120 16.03 -26.27 2.46
CA GLN A 120 16.37 -25.22 3.42
C GLN A 120 15.49 -23.97 3.30
N MET A 121 14.40 -24.03 2.53
CA MET A 121 13.50 -22.88 2.29
C MET A 121 12.82 -22.40 3.57
N HIS A 122 12.76 -21.09 3.79
CA HIS A 122 12.17 -20.45 4.97
C HIS A 122 11.84 -18.97 4.67
N GLY A 123 11.26 -18.28 5.67
CA GLY A 123 10.86 -16.86 5.63
C GLY A 123 11.85 -15.89 4.99
N GLU A 124 13.15 -16.04 5.30
CA GLU A 124 14.23 -15.16 4.86
C GLU A 124 14.91 -15.61 3.57
N SER A 125 14.48 -16.74 2.99
CA SER A 125 15.03 -17.20 1.72
C SER A 125 14.81 -16.14 0.63
N PRO A 126 15.87 -15.73 -0.11
CA PRO A 126 15.74 -14.73 -1.17
C PRO A 126 14.77 -15.22 -2.24
N TYR A 127 13.67 -14.49 -2.43
CA TYR A 127 12.70 -14.72 -3.49
C TYR A 127 12.76 -13.57 -4.49
N LEU A 128 12.28 -13.83 -5.70
CA LEU A 128 12.18 -12.85 -6.78
C LEU A 128 10.87 -12.08 -6.69
N ILE A 129 9.77 -12.80 -6.53
CA ILE A 129 8.41 -12.25 -6.45
C ILE A 129 7.65 -12.97 -5.35
N MET A 130 6.93 -12.24 -4.51
CA MET A 130 5.89 -12.80 -3.62
C MET A 130 4.54 -12.23 -4.04
N PHE A 131 3.58 -13.12 -4.29
CA PHE A 131 2.27 -12.72 -4.81
C PHE A 131 1.13 -13.55 -4.19
N GLY A 132 0.10 -12.87 -3.68
CA GLY A 132 -1.15 -13.51 -3.26
C GLY A 132 -1.78 -12.92 -2.01
N PRO A 133 -2.94 -13.46 -1.59
CA PRO A 133 -3.67 -12.97 -0.43
C PRO A 133 -2.92 -13.18 0.90
N ASP A 134 -3.11 -12.25 1.82
CA ASP A 134 -2.66 -12.32 3.21
C ASP A 134 -3.73 -11.74 4.11
N ILE A 135 -4.16 -12.55 5.07
CA ILE A 135 -5.25 -12.22 5.99
C ILE A 135 -4.68 -12.33 7.40
N CYS A 136 -4.84 -11.30 8.23
CA CYS A 136 -4.57 -11.35 9.64
C CYS A 136 -5.44 -10.34 10.40
N GLY A 137 -6.49 -10.87 11.01
CA GLY A 137 -7.51 -10.11 11.72
C GLY A 137 -8.31 -9.18 10.80
N PRO A 138 -9.02 -8.20 11.38
CA PRO A 138 -9.80 -7.24 10.60
C PRO A 138 -8.93 -6.20 9.88
N GLY A 139 -7.70 -5.96 10.37
CA GLY A 139 -6.82 -4.89 9.88
C GLY A 139 -5.94 -5.27 8.69
N THR A 140 -5.57 -6.55 8.53
CA THR A 140 -4.71 -6.99 7.43
C THR A 140 -5.50 -7.93 6.54
N LYS A 141 -5.95 -7.44 5.39
CA LYS A 141 -6.63 -8.25 4.36
C LYS A 141 -6.26 -7.69 3.01
N LYS A 142 -5.09 -8.07 2.51
CA LYS A 142 -4.51 -7.49 1.30
C LYS A 142 -3.89 -8.56 0.42
N VAL A 143 -3.71 -8.23 -0.85
CA VAL A 143 -2.89 -9.02 -1.78
C VAL A 143 -1.48 -8.46 -1.73
N HIS A 144 -0.52 -9.27 -1.30
CA HIS A 144 0.90 -8.94 -1.45
C HIS A 144 1.28 -9.01 -2.92
N VAL A 145 2.01 -7.99 -3.38
CA VAL A 145 2.70 -7.97 -4.66
C VAL A 145 4.07 -7.35 -4.38
N ILE A 146 5.05 -8.22 -4.13
CA ILE A 146 6.38 -7.82 -3.67
C ILE A 146 7.39 -8.26 -4.70
N PHE A 147 8.21 -7.32 -5.17
CA PHE A 147 9.30 -7.59 -6.10
C PHE A 147 10.64 -7.42 -5.40
N ASN A 148 11.54 -8.37 -5.59
CA ASN A 148 12.94 -8.18 -5.22
C ASN A 148 13.65 -7.38 -6.31
N TYR A 149 14.27 -6.29 -5.90
CA TYR A 149 15.09 -5.45 -6.76
C TYR A 149 16.37 -5.04 -6.01
N LYS A 150 17.53 -5.32 -6.61
CA LYS A 150 18.85 -5.04 -6.02
C LYS A 150 19.01 -5.59 -4.58
N GLY A 151 18.47 -6.79 -4.33
CA GLY A 151 18.57 -7.48 -3.03
C GLY A 151 17.61 -6.97 -1.95
N LYS A 152 16.69 -6.06 -2.28
CA LYS A 152 15.65 -5.55 -1.37
C LYS A 152 14.27 -5.95 -1.87
N ASN A 153 13.39 -6.30 -0.94
CA ASN A 153 11.99 -6.61 -1.22
C ASN A 153 11.16 -5.34 -1.15
N HIS A 154 10.58 -4.93 -2.28
CA HIS A 154 9.75 -3.74 -2.37
C HIS A 154 8.28 -4.14 -2.41
N LEU A 155 7.51 -3.67 -1.43
CA LEU A 155 6.06 -3.85 -1.37
C LEU A 155 5.37 -2.85 -2.30
N ILE A 156 4.23 -3.25 -2.84
CA ILE A 156 3.35 -2.35 -3.58
C ILE A 156 2.84 -1.24 -2.65
N ASN A 157 2.85 0.00 -3.14
CA ASN A 157 2.37 1.16 -2.39
C ASN A 157 0.84 1.24 -2.34
N LYS A 158 0.15 0.55 -3.26
CA LYS A 158 -1.31 0.48 -3.35
C LYS A 158 -1.87 -0.62 -2.45
N GLU A 159 -3.04 -0.38 -1.89
CA GLU A 159 -3.76 -1.38 -1.11
C GLU A 159 -4.73 -2.15 -2.00
N ILE A 160 -4.45 -3.44 -2.23
CA ILE A 160 -5.32 -4.34 -2.99
C ILE A 160 -6.03 -5.24 -2.00
N ARG A 161 -7.36 -5.14 -1.91
CA ARG A 161 -8.18 -5.96 -1.01
C ARG A 161 -8.24 -7.41 -1.51
N CYS A 162 -7.86 -8.37 -0.66
CA CYS A 162 -8.07 -9.79 -0.94
C CYS A 162 -9.50 -10.24 -0.61
N LYS A 163 -9.89 -11.39 -1.15
CA LYS A 163 -11.14 -12.07 -0.82
C LYS A 163 -10.98 -12.83 0.49
N ASP A 164 -11.98 -12.73 1.37
CA ASP A 164 -11.97 -13.25 2.74
C ASP A 164 -13.16 -14.15 3.05
N ASP A 165 -13.88 -14.61 2.02
CA ASP A 165 -14.91 -15.62 2.15
C ASP A 165 -14.33 -17.05 2.07
N VAL A 166 -15.21 -18.07 2.06
CA VAL A 166 -14.83 -19.49 2.11
C VAL A 166 -14.68 -20.15 0.73
N PHE A 167 -14.95 -19.43 -0.35
CA PHE A 167 -14.93 -19.94 -1.71
C PHE A 167 -13.52 -19.92 -2.30
N THR A 168 -13.38 -20.58 -3.44
CA THR A 168 -12.13 -20.60 -4.21
C THR A 168 -12.04 -19.32 -5.02
N HIS A 169 -10.92 -18.61 -4.88
CA HIS A 169 -10.63 -17.40 -5.65
C HIS A 169 -9.37 -17.56 -6.49
N LEU A 170 -9.40 -17.00 -7.70
CA LEU A 170 -8.29 -17.02 -8.66
C LEU A 170 -7.50 -15.73 -8.56
N TYR A 171 -6.20 -15.82 -8.31
CA TYR A 171 -5.30 -14.67 -8.28
C TYR A 171 -4.34 -14.73 -9.46
N THR A 172 -4.30 -13.67 -10.26
CA THR A 172 -3.41 -13.57 -11.44
C THR A 172 -2.57 -12.31 -11.37
N LEU A 173 -1.25 -12.45 -11.42
CA LEU A 173 -0.30 -11.36 -11.61
C LEU A 173 0.24 -11.41 -13.04
N ILE A 174 0.19 -10.28 -13.74
CA ILE A 174 0.73 -10.12 -15.08
C ILE A 174 1.77 -9.01 -15.02
N VAL A 175 3.00 -9.29 -15.43
CA VAL A 175 4.11 -8.32 -15.48
C VAL A 175 4.64 -8.26 -16.91
N LYS A 176 4.67 -7.07 -17.49
CA LYS A 176 5.02 -6.87 -18.90
C LYS A 176 6.41 -6.25 -19.09
N PRO A 177 7.02 -6.44 -20.28
CA PRO A 177 8.33 -5.87 -20.61
C PRO A 177 8.41 -4.33 -20.66
N ASP A 178 7.27 -3.65 -20.70
CA ASP A 178 7.17 -2.20 -20.70
C ASP A 178 7.10 -1.62 -19.27
N ASN A 179 7.53 -2.38 -18.26
CA ASN A 179 7.43 -2.05 -16.83
C ASN A 179 5.98 -1.79 -16.35
N THR A 180 4.97 -2.37 -17.02
CA THR A 180 3.59 -2.34 -16.52
C THR A 180 3.19 -3.66 -15.86
N TYR A 181 2.23 -3.59 -14.94
CA TYR A 181 1.67 -4.77 -14.29
C TYR A 181 0.14 -4.71 -14.24
N GLN A 182 -0.48 -5.87 -14.05
CA GLN A 182 -1.90 -6.02 -13.74
C GLN A 182 -2.09 -7.10 -12.70
N VAL A 183 -3.00 -6.87 -11.76
CA VAL A 183 -3.48 -7.87 -10.81
C VAL A 183 -4.93 -8.15 -11.12
N LYS A 184 -5.27 -9.43 -11.24
CA LYS A 184 -6.64 -9.89 -11.38
C LYS A 184 -7.04 -10.76 -10.19
N ILE A 185 -8.30 -10.62 -9.81
CA ILE A 185 -8.97 -11.53 -8.88
C ILE A 185 -10.22 -12.05 -9.60
N ASP A 186 -10.39 -13.36 -9.65
CA ASP A 186 -11.52 -14.04 -10.32
C ASP A 186 -11.66 -13.62 -11.79
N ASN A 187 -10.52 -13.52 -12.50
CA ASN A 187 -10.38 -13.03 -13.88
C ASN A 187 -10.75 -11.56 -14.12
N GLU A 188 -11.17 -10.81 -13.10
CA GLU A 188 -11.43 -9.38 -13.18
C GLU A 188 -10.20 -8.57 -12.81
N VAL A 189 -9.89 -7.52 -13.58
CA VAL A 189 -8.77 -6.62 -13.27
C VAL A 189 -9.14 -5.77 -12.07
N VAL A 190 -8.46 -5.99 -10.95
CA VAL A 190 -8.64 -5.20 -9.72
C VAL A 190 -7.62 -4.08 -9.59
N GLU A 191 -6.43 -4.25 -10.19
CA GLU A 191 -5.37 -3.23 -10.14
C GLU A 191 -4.50 -3.28 -11.41
N LYS A 192 -3.99 -2.13 -11.84
CA LYS A 192 -3.04 -2.00 -12.95
C LYS A 192 -2.23 -0.71 -12.85
N GLY A 193 -0.99 -0.74 -13.32
CA GLY A 193 -0.16 0.45 -13.32
C GLY A 193 1.24 0.21 -13.85
N GLU A 194 2.15 1.08 -13.43
CA GLU A 194 3.57 1.06 -13.78
C GLU A 194 4.40 0.68 -12.55
N LEU A 195 5.37 -0.21 -12.73
CA LEU A 195 6.28 -0.67 -11.67
C LEU A 195 7.02 0.50 -11.00
N GLU A 196 7.49 1.48 -11.79
CA GLU A 196 8.22 2.63 -11.27
C GLU A 196 7.36 3.55 -10.38
N LYS A 197 6.04 3.62 -10.62
CA LYS A 197 5.13 4.50 -9.88
C LYS A 197 4.57 3.83 -8.63
N ASP A 198 4.24 2.56 -8.73
CA ASP A 198 3.49 1.84 -7.71
C ASP A 198 4.40 1.11 -6.69
N TRP A 199 5.72 1.14 -6.90
CA TRP A 199 6.75 0.68 -5.96
C TRP A 199 7.89 1.68 -5.83
N SER A 200 8.50 1.69 -4.66
CA SER A 200 9.65 2.55 -4.35
C SER A 200 10.98 1.88 -4.75
N PHE A 201 11.15 1.50 -6.02
CA PHE A 201 12.37 0.86 -6.55
C PHE A 201 13.54 1.84 -6.68
N LEU A 202 13.24 3.03 -7.18
CA LEU A 202 14.20 4.06 -7.54
C LEU A 202 14.07 5.27 -6.60
N PRO A 203 15.13 6.07 -6.44
CA PRO A 203 15.05 7.37 -5.78
C PRO A 203 13.97 8.27 -6.42
N PRO A 204 13.43 9.26 -5.68
CA PRO A 204 12.44 10.18 -6.25
C PRO A 204 13.06 10.94 -7.43
N LYS A 205 12.27 11.19 -8.49
CA LYS A 205 12.74 11.91 -9.69
C LYS A 205 13.17 13.34 -9.38
N LYS A 206 12.51 13.97 -8.38
CA LYS A 206 12.77 15.32 -7.94
C LYS A 206 13.05 15.36 -6.45
N ILE A 207 13.96 16.23 -6.05
CA ILE A 207 14.28 16.52 -4.64
C ILE A 207 14.20 18.03 -4.42
N LYS A 208 13.97 18.43 -3.17
CA LYS A 208 14.07 19.83 -2.77
C LYS A 208 15.52 20.30 -2.95
N ASP A 209 15.70 21.45 -3.56
CA ASP A 209 17.01 22.04 -3.83
C ASP A 209 17.81 22.33 -2.55
N PRO A 210 18.85 21.55 -2.21
CA PRO A 210 19.58 21.73 -0.96
C PRO A 210 20.26 23.10 -0.83
N GLU A 211 20.45 23.83 -1.94
CA GLU A 211 21.03 25.18 -1.94
C GLU A 211 19.98 26.27 -1.76
N ALA A 212 18.70 25.99 -2.04
CA ALA A 212 17.63 26.95 -1.91
C ALA A 212 17.31 27.23 -0.44
N LYS A 213 17.42 28.51 -0.06
CA LYS A 213 16.97 29.00 1.24
C LYS A 213 15.82 29.95 1.04
N LYS A 214 14.89 29.95 2.01
CA LYS A 214 13.83 30.96 2.05
C LYS A 214 14.49 32.35 2.13
N PRO A 215 14.17 33.28 1.22
CA PRO A 215 14.72 34.64 1.29
C PRO A 215 14.33 35.34 2.60
N GLU A 216 15.24 36.14 3.17
CA GLU A 216 14.97 36.89 4.40
C GLU A 216 13.89 37.97 4.21
N ASP A 217 13.71 38.47 2.98
CA ASP A 217 12.66 39.43 2.60
C ASP A 217 11.29 38.79 2.35
N TRP A 218 11.18 37.46 2.51
CA TRP A 218 9.93 36.75 2.24
C TRP A 218 9.01 36.71 3.46
N ASP A 219 8.06 37.64 3.48
CA ASP A 219 7.02 37.70 4.50
C ASP A 219 5.94 36.65 4.23
N ASP A 220 5.73 35.71 5.18
CA ASP A 220 4.67 34.70 5.11
C ASP A 220 3.33 35.22 5.66
N ARG A 221 3.32 36.42 6.25
CA ARG A 221 2.10 36.99 6.84
C ARG A 221 1.24 37.54 5.72
N ALA A 222 0.14 36.86 5.43
CA ALA A 222 -0.86 37.35 4.48
C ALA A 222 -1.51 38.67 4.95
N LYS A 223 -1.58 38.87 6.28
CA LYS A 223 -2.12 40.09 6.91
C LYS A 223 -1.13 40.65 7.92
N ILE A 224 -1.06 41.97 8.00
CA ILE A 224 -0.27 42.71 8.97
C ILE A 224 -1.15 43.73 9.67
N ASP A 225 -0.74 44.11 10.88
CA ASP A 225 -1.31 45.24 11.60
C ASP A 225 -1.18 46.51 10.76
N ASP A 226 -2.28 47.24 10.63
CA ASP A 226 -2.33 48.51 9.91
C ASP A 226 -1.44 49.52 10.65
N PRO A 227 -0.33 49.98 10.04
CA PRO A 227 0.59 50.90 10.68
C PRO A 227 -0.02 52.30 10.89
N ASP A 228 -1.10 52.61 10.16
CA ASP A 228 -1.80 53.90 10.25
C ASP A 228 -3.01 53.84 11.20
N ASP A 229 -3.42 52.65 11.65
CA ASP A 229 -4.49 52.49 12.63
C ASP A 229 -3.96 52.81 14.03
N LYS A 230 -4.43 53.93 14.57
CA LYS A 230 -4.05 54.38 15.91
C LYS A 230 -5.15 54.04 16.90
N LYS A 231 -4.73 53.62 18.09
CA LYS A 231 -5.62 53.42 19.22
C LYS A 231 -6.44 54.70 19.46
N PRO A 232 -7.78 54.64 19.37
CA PRO A 232 -8.62 55.79 19.70
C PRO A 232 -8.43 56.20 21.17
N GLU A 233 -8.41 57.50 21.44
CA GLU A 233 -8.24 58.04 22.80
C GLU A 233 -9.37 57.60 23.76
N ASP A 234 -10.53 57.21 23.21
CA ASP A 234 -11.71 56.74 23.96
C ASP A 234 -11.72 55.22 24.22
N TRP A 235 -10.67 54.49 23.85
CA TRP A 235 -10.66 53.02 23.93
C TRP A 235 -10.34 52.47 25.33
N ASP A 236 -9.44 53.13 26.07
CA ASP A 236 -9.05 52.72 27.43
C ASP A 236 -10.08 53.17 28.45
N LYS A 237 -11.22 52.49 28.45
CA LYS A 237 -12.23 52.62 29.50
C LYS A 237 -11.97 51.58 30.59
N PRO A 238 -12.22 51.90 31.87
CA PRO A 238 -12.11 50.91 32.93
C PRO A 238 -13.13 49.79 32.71
N GLU A 239 -12.73 48.54 32.98
CA GLU A 239 -13.58 47.35 32.85
C GLU A 239 -14.81 47.41 33.77
N TYR A 240 -14.66 48.07 34.91
CA TYR A 240 -15.69 48.26 35.91
C TYR A 240 -15.96 49.75 36.15
N ILE A 241 -17.23 50.15 36.14
CA ILE A 241 -17.69 51.49 36.54
C ILE A 241 -18.65 51.36 37.72
N PRO A 242 -18.74 52.35 38.61
CA PRO A 242 -19.75 52.33 39.65
C PRO A 242 -21.15 52.42 39.05
N ASP A 243 -22.10 51.64 39.58
CA ASP A 243 -23.47 51.59 39.10
C ASP A 243 -24.16 52.95 39.25
N PRO A 244 -24.55 53.64 38.15
CA PRO A 244 -25.18 54.95 38.22
C PRO A 244 -26.61 54.90 38.76
N ASP A 245 -27.27 53.73 38.75
CA ASP A 245 -28.63 53.55 39.25
C ASP A 245 -28.63 53.06 40.71
N ALA A 246 -27.46 52.75 41.28
CA ALA A 246 -27.35 52.41 42.68
C ALA A 246 -27.50 53.67 43.55
N THR A 247 -28.52 53.65 44.41
CA THR A 247 -28.71 54.65 45.45
C THR A 247 -28.33 54.08 46.80
N LYS A 248 -27.70 54.90 47.64
CA LYS A 248 -27.39 54.56 49.02
C LYS A 248 -28.66 54.07 49.75
N PRO A 249 -28.67 52.88 50.35
CA PRO A 249 -29.82 52.39 51.11
C PRO A 249 -30.17 53.33 52.28
N GLU A 250 -31.47 53.48 52.57
CA GLU A 250 -31.93 54.35 53.67
C GLU A 250 -31.44 53.88 55.06
N ASP A 251 -31.14 52.58 55.20
CA ASP A 251 -30.66 51.96 56.44
C ASP A 251 -29.11 51.96 56.58
N TRP A 252 -28.37 52.69 55.73
CA TRP A 252 -26.90 52.75 55.79
C TRP A 252 -26.39 53.81 56.77
N ASP A 253 -25.51 53.43 57.70
CA ASP A 253 -24.91 54.31 58.71
C ASP A 253 -23.41 54.55 58.41
N ASP A 254 -23.04 55.75 57.94
CA ASP A 254 -21.65 56.06 57.58
C ASP A 254 -20.66 56.02 58.76
N ASP A 255 -21.14 56.21 60.00
CA ASP A 255 -20.29 56.20 61.19
C ASP A 255 -19.93 54.77 61.65
N MET A 256 -20.77 53.78 61.30
CA MET A 256 -20.60 52.37 61.66
C MET A 256 -20.12 51.48 60.50
N ASP A 257 -20.61 51.73 59.28
CA ASP A 257 -20.36 50.91 58.08
C ASP A 257 -19.32 51.52 57.11
N GLY A 258 -18.96 52.80 57.29
CA GLY A 258 -18.03 53.56 56.45
C GLY A 258 -18.70 54.33 55.30
N GLU A 259 -17.91 55.09 54.52
CA GLU A 259 -18.44 55.79 53.34
C GLU A 259 -19.00 54.79 52.33
N TRP A 260 -20.28 54.96 51.99
CA TRP A 260 -20.95 54.10 51.03
C TRP A 260 -20.37 54.25 49.62
N GLU A 261 -19.89 53.15 49.04
CA GLU A 261 -19.46 53.09 47.64
C GLU A 261 -20.46 52.29 46.79
N PRO A 262 -20.92 52.80 45.64
CA PRO A 262 -21.82 52.07 44.76
C PRO A 262 -21.17 50.78 44.22
N PRO A 263 -21.96 49.69 44.06
CA PRO A 263 -21.44 48.44 43.49
C PRO A 263 -20.88 48.68 42.09
N GLN A 264 -19.78 48.01 41.77
CA GLN A 264 -19.18 48.10 40.45
C GLN A 264 -19.90 47.19 39.45
N ILE A 265 -20.30 47.76 38.30
CA ILE A 265 -20.89 47.04 37.18
C ILE A 265 -19.93 47.01 35.99
N ASN A 266 -20.09 46.01 35.12
CA ASN A 266 -19.32 45.94 33.87
C ASN A 266 -19.60 47.18 33.02
N ASN A 267 -18.56 47.89 32.62
CA ASN A 267 -18.68 49.07 31.80
C ASN A 267 -19.12 48.70 30.37
N PRO A 268 -20.29 49.14 29.90
CA PRO A 268 -20.73 48.87 28.53
C PRO A 268 -19.82 49.46 27.46
N GLU A 269 -19.01 50.48 27.81
CA GLU A 269 -18.03 51.11 26.92
C GLU A 269 -16.66 50.40 26.92
N TYR A 270 -16.43 49.38 27.76
CA TYR A 270 -15.18 48.64 27.77
C TYR A 270 -15.09 47.73 26.54
N LYS A 271 -14.14 48.05 25.64
CA LYS A 271 -13.95 47.34 24.36
C LYS A 271 -12.82 46.30 24.41
N GLY A 272 -12.24 46.05 25.59
CA GLY A 272 -11.11 45.13 25.77
C GLY A 272 -9.75 45.69 25.30
N GLU A 273 -8.72 44.84 25.29
CA GLU A 273 -7.39 45.23 24.79
C GLU A 273 -7.46 45.60 23.29
N TRP A 274 -7.03 46.83 22.97
CA TRP A 274 -7.00 47.30 21.58
C TRP A 274 -5.99 46.49 20.76
N LYS A 275 -6.41 46.08 19.55
CA LYS A 275 -5.55 45.48 18.54
C LYS A 275 -5.73 46.25 17.23
N PRO A 276 -4.64 46.59 16.51
CA PRO A 276 -4.74 47.25 15.21
C PRO A 276 -5.56 46.42 14.22
N LYS A 277 -6.27 47.10 13.31
CA LYS A 277 -6.91 46.44 12.17
C LYS A 277 -5.88 45.66 11.36
N GLN A 278 -6.30 44.51 10.83
CA GLN A 278 -5.47 43.69 9.95
C GLN A 278 -5.70 44.12 8.50
N ILE A 279 -4.65 44.56 7.82
CA ILE A 279 -4.65 44.85 6.38
C ILE A 279 -3.90 43.77 5.61
N ASP A 280 -4.23 43.60 4.33
CA ASP A 280 -3.50 42.68 3.46
C ASP A 280 -2.06 43.18 3.29
N ASN A 281 -1.10 42.29 3.50
CA ASN A 281 0.32 42.64 3.46
C ASN A 281 0.76 42.85 2.00
N PRO A 282 1.14 44.08 1.58
CA PRO A 282 1.57 44.33 0.21
C PRO A 282 2.87 43.59 -0.16
N ALA A 283 3.66 43.16 0.82
CA ALA A 283 4.89 42.40 0.64
C ALA A 283 4.68 40.86 0.60
N TYR A 284 3.46 40.37 0.82
CA TYR A 284 3.15 38.95 0.79
C TYR A 284 3.18 38.41 -0.65
N LYS A 285 4.20 37.61 -0.96
CA LYS A 285 4.39 36.98 -2.27
C LYS A 285 3.78 35.58 -2.37
N GLY A 286 3.00 35.16 -1.37
CA GLY A 286 2.48 33.79 -1.21
C GLY A 286 3.30 32.97 -0.21
N ALA A 287 2.83 31.79 0.16
CA ALA A 287 3.62 30.86 0.98
C ALA A 287 4.87 30.42 0.20
N TRP A 288 6.05 30.54 0.82
CA TRP A 288 7.28 30.09 0.17
C TRP A 288 7.23 28.58 -0.12
N VAL A 289 7.27 28.22 -1.40
CA VAL A 289 7.39 26.83 -1.84
C VAL A 289 8.84 26.57 -2.19
N HIS A 290 9.45 25.64 -1.46
CA HIS A 290 10.84 25.27 -1.69
C HIS A 290 11.00 24.67 -3.09
N PRO A 291 11.92 25.19 -3.93
CA PRO A 291 12.08 24.71 -5.30
C PRO A 291 12.50 23.24 -5.32
N GLU A 292 12.04 22.52 -6.35
CA GLU A 292 12.38 21.13 -6.62
C GLU A 292 13.31 21.06 -7.84
N ILE A 293 14.42 20.33 -7.72
CA ILE A 293 15.39 20.05 -8.77
C ILE A 293 15.37 18.57 -9.13
N ASP A 294 15.88 18.25 -10.32
CA ASP A 294 16.06 16.86 -10.74
C ASP A 294 17.06 16.16 -9.80
N ASN A 295 16.72 14.96 -9.36
CA ASN A 295 17.55 14.20 -8.43
C ASN A 295 18.77 13.61 -9.16
N PRO A 296 20.01 13.99 -8.81
CA PRO A 296 21.20 13.43 -9.45
C PRO A 296 21.36 11.93 -9.23
N GLU A 297 20.77 11.38 -8.16
CA GLU A 297 20.80 9.94 -7.85
C GLU A 297 19.72 9.15 -8.62
N TYR A 298 18.78 9.82 -9.30
CA TYR A 298 17.77 9.15 -10.09
C TYR A 298 18.36 8.68 -11.42
N THR A 299 18.17 7.40 -11.73
CA THR A 299 18.45 6.83 -13.05
C THR A 299 17.29 5.91 -13.42
N ALA A 300 16.68 6.16 -14.57
CA ALA A 300 15.59 5.32 -15.08
C ALA A 300 16.11 3.91 -15.40
N ASP A 301 15.33 2.89 -15.01
CA ASP A 301 15.65 1.49 -15.28
C ASP A 301 14.54 0.87 -16.15
N PRO A 302 14.80 0.56 -17.43
CA PRO A 302 13.81 -0.08 -18.30
C PRO A 302 13.59 -1.56 -17.98
N ASN A 303 14.39 -2.15 -17.07
CA ASN A 303 14.41 -3.58 -16.78
C ASN A 303 13.90 -3.90 -15.36
N LEU A 304 13.04 -3.05 -14.76
CA LEU A 304 12.45 -3.32 -13.43
C LEU A 304 11.63 -4.63 -13.43
N TYR A 305 11.00 -4.97 -14.56
CA TYR A 305 10.23 -6.21 -14.71
C TYR A 305 11.10 -7.48 -14.79
N HIS A 306 12.38 -7.35 -15.12
CA HIS A 306 13.19 -8.45 -15.65
C HIS A 306 13.89 -9.25 -14.55
N TYR A 307 13.73 -10.58 -14.64
CA TYR A 307 14.42 -11.58 -13.85
C TYR A 307 15.25 -12.48 -14.75
N LYS A 308 16.53 -12.64 -14.40
CA LYS A 308 17.50 -13.41 -15.19
C LYS A 308 17.19 -14.91 -15.21
N GLU A 309 16.75 -15.45 -14.08
CA GLU A 309 16.46 -16.86 -13.93
C GLU A 309 15.34 -17.06 -12.90
N ILE A 310 14.28 -17.76 -13.29
CA ILE A 310 13.17 -18.18 -12.45
C ILE A 310 13.12 -19.70 -12.56
N CYS A 311 13.17 -20.38 -11.41
CA CYS A 311 13.42 -21.83 -11.36
C CYS A 311 12.46 -22.60 -10.46
N LYS A 312 11.92 -21.94 -9.44
CA LYS A 312 11.11 -22.61 -8.43
C LYS A 312 9.95 -21.74 -7.99
N VAL A 313 8.87 -22.41 -7.61
CA VAL A 313 7.71 -21.80 -6.94
C VAL A 313 7.56 -22.48 -5.58
N GLY A 314 7.16 -21.74 -4.56
CA GLY A 314 6.94 -22.33 -3.26
C GLY A 314 5.96 -21.56 -2.39
N PHE A 315 5.42 -22.28 -1.42
CA PHE A 315 4.60 -21.77 -0.34
C PHE A 315 5.43 -21.79 0.93
N ASP A 316 5.69 -20.60 1.45
CA ASP A 316 6.34 -20.38 2.74
C ASP A 316 5.45 -19.45 3.55
N LEU A 317 4.64 -20.05 4.41
CA LEU A 317 3.44 -19.43 4.97
C LEU A 317 3.34 -19.68 6.47
N TRP A 318 2.72 -18.74 7.18
CA TRP A 318 2.21 -18.96 8.53
C TRP A 318 0.69 -19.03 8.47
N GLN A 319 0.06 -20.01 9.13
CA GLN A 319 -1.39 -20.04 9.33
C GLN A 319 -1.73 -20.41 10.78
N VAL A 320 -2.58 -19.60 11.41
CA VAL A 320 -3.16 -19.89 12.72
C VAL A 320 -4.20 -21.00 12.57
N LYS A 321 -5.13 -20.84 11.62
CA LYS A 321 -6.13 -21.85 11.30
C LYS A 321 -5.85 -22.49 9.94
N SER A 322 -5.56 -23.79 9.96
CA SER A 322 -5.28 -24.59 8.77
C SER A 322 -6.56 -24.96 8.01
N GLY A 323 -6.38 -25.40 6.76
CA GLY A 323 -7.47 -25.80 5.86
C GLY A 323 -7.46 -25.05 4.53
N THR A 324 -6.50 -24.15 4.31
CA THR A 324 -6.38 -23.43 3.03
C THR A 324 -5.96 -24.40 1.95
N ILE A 325 -6.65 -24.39 0.82
CA ILE A 325 -6.34 -25.24 -0.35
C ILE A 325 -5.76 -24.35 -1.46
N PHE A 326 -4.62 -24.76 -2.00
CA PHE A 326 -3.95 -24.15 -3.15
C PHE A 326 -4.02 -25.07 -4.37
N ASP A 327 -4.37 -24.51 -5.52
CA ASP A 327 -4.56 -25.27 -6.77
C ASP A 327 -4.41 -24.38 -8.02
N ASN A 328 -4.51 -24.99 -9.21
CA ASN A 328 -4.52 -24.47 -10.59
C ASN A 328 -3.17 -24.10 -11.24
#